data_AF-A0A7J7E808-F1
#
_entry.id   AF-A0A7J7E808-F1
#
_cell.length_a   1.000
_cell.length_b   1.000
_cell.length_c   1.000
_cell.angle_alpha   90.00
_cell.angle_beta   90.00
_cell.angle_gamma   90.00
#
_symmetry.space_group_name_H-M   'P 1'
#
loop_
_entity.id
_entity.type
_entity.pdbx_description
1 polymer ?
#
loop_
_entity_poly.entity_id
_entity_poly.type
_entity_poly.pdbx_seq_one_letter_code
_entity_poly.pdbx_strand_id
1 'polypeptide(L)' 'VLGSSGKTYTCLASCHYCSCPAFTFSVLRKSDSLLCKHLLAVYLSQVMRTCQQLSVSDKQLTDILLTEKKEAA' A
#
# COMPACT_ATOMS: atom_id res chain seq x y z
N VAL A 1 2.55 3.78 -0.55
CA VAL A 1 1.83 4.81 0.24
C VAL A 1 2.63 5.09 1.50
N LEU A 2 3.03 6.35 1.73
CA LEU A 2 3.77 6.73 2.93
C LEU A 2 2.84 6.72 4.15
N GLY A 3 3.21 5.98 5.19
CA GLY A 3 2.48 5.96 6.45
C GLY A 3 2.93 7.08 7.40
N SER A 4 2.17 7.28 8.48
CA SER A 4 2.50 8.25 9.53
C SER A 4 3.82 7.96 10.25
N SER A 5 4.35 6.74 10.14
CA SER A 5 5.66 6.35 10.67
C SER A 5 6.82 6.64 9.72
N GLY A 6 6.58 7.28 8.57
CA GLY A 6 7.58 7.48 7.52
C GLY A 6 7.87 6.26 6.66
N LYS A 7 7.27 5.10 6.95
CA LYS A 7 7.47 3.87 6.18
C LYS A 7 6.56 3.83 4.96
N THR A 8 7.07 3.31 3.85
CA THR A 8 6.26 3.09 2.64
C THR A 8 5.59 1.72 2.69
N TYR A 9 4.28 1.69 2.48
CA TYR A 9 3.48 0.47 2.38
C TYR A 9 2.99 0.22 0.96
N THR A 10 3.08 -1.03 0.52
CA THR A 10 2.55 -1.49 -0.77
C THR A 10 1.06 -1.70 -0.64
N CYS A 11 0.29 -1.06 -1.52
CA CYS A 11 -1.17 -1.15 -1.57
C CYS A 11 -1.59 -1.67 -2.94
N LEU A 12 -2.26 -2.82 -2.97
CA LEU A 12 -2.79 -3.43 -4.19
C LEU A 12 -4.31 -3.22 -4.21
N ALA A 13 -4.73 -2.14 -4.85
CA ALA A 13 -6.12 -1.70 -4.88
C ALA A 13 -7.08 -2.75 -5.46
N SER A 14 -6.64 -3.50 -6.47
CA SER A 14 -7.42 -4.57 -7.12
C SER A 14 -7.73 -5.75 -6.20
N CYS A 15 -6.89 -5.98 -5.19
CA CYS A 15 -7.01 -7.11 -4.27
C CYS A 15 -7.36 -6.68 -2.84
N HIS A 16 -7.71 -5.40 -2.63
CA HIS A 16 -7.97 -4.82 -1.31
C HIS A 16 -6.87 -5.10 -0.28
N TYR A 17 -5.59 -5.11 -0.69
CA TYR A 17 -4.46 -5.50 0.15
C TYR A 17 -3.54 -4.34 0.48
N CYS A 18 -3.05 -4.30 1.72
CA CYS A 18 -1.97 -3.40 2.15
C CYS A 18 -0.96 -4.13 3.05
N SER A 19 0.33 -3.92 2.82
CA SER A 19 1.41 -4.52 3.63
C SER A 19 1.56 -3.93 5.05
N CYS A 20 0.73 -2.98 5.45
CA CYS A 20 0.85 -2.35 6.76
C CYS A 20 0.37 -3.27 7.91
N PRO A 21 0.98 -3.21 9.11
CA PRO A 21 0.59 -4.05 10.25
C PRO A 21 -0.88 -3.91 10.65
N ALA A 22 -1.45 -2.71 10.51
CA ALA A 22 -2.85 -2.45 10.83
C ALA A 22 -3.82 -3.22 9.93
N PHE A 23 -3.47 -3.43 8.66
CA PHE A 23 -4.28 -4.26 7.75
C PHE A 23 -4.30 -5.71 8.23
N THR A 24 -3.14 -6.29 8.51
CA THR A 24 -3.03 -7.66 9.03
C THR A 24 -3.80 -7.84 10.33
N PHE A 25 -3.76 -6.86 11.22
CA PHE A 25 -4.43 -6.97 12.51
C PHE A 25 -5.94 -6.71 12.44
N SER A 26 -6.35 -5.53 11.98
CA SER A 26 -7.76 -5.10 12.02
C SER A 26 -8.60 -5.74 10.93
N VAL A 27 -8.06 -5.88 9.72
CA VAL A 27 -8.82 -6.43 8.58
C VAL A 27 -8.76 -7.96 8.57
N LEU A 28 -7.55 -8.55 8.60
CA LEU A 28 -7.41 -10.00 8.44
C LEU A 28 -7.66 -10.80 9.73
N ARG A 29 -7.13 -10.36 10.87
CA ARG A 29 -7.22 -11.14 12.13
C ARG A 29 -8.48 -10.85 12.94
N LYS A 30 -8.81 -9.58 13.12
CA LYS A 30 -9.98 -9.17 13.93
C LYS A 30 -11.26 -9.03 13.14
N SER A 31 -11.16 -8.81 11.83
CA SER A 31 -12.31 -8.51 10.97
C SER A 31 -13.20 -7.37 11.50
N ASP A 32 -12.62 -6.41 12.24
CA ASP A 32 -13.34 -5.28 12.83
C ASP A 32 -13.38 -4.04 11.92
N SER A 33 -12.62 -4.10 10.82
CA SER A 33 -12.47 -3.04 9.85
C SER A 33 -12.42 -3.63 8.44
N LEU A 34 -13.09 -3.01 7.47
CA LEU A 34 -13.03 -3.45 6.07
C LEU A 34 -11.69 -3.10 5.40
N LEU A 35 -11.08 -1.99 5.81
CA LEU A 35 -9.88 -1.43 5.18
C LEU A 35 -8.94 -0.85 6.24
N CYS A 36 -7.65 -0.80 5.93
CA CYS A 36 -6.75 0.09 6.64
C CYS A 36 -6.83 1.52 6.07
N LYS A 37 -6.36 2.51 6.83
CA LYS A 37 -6.32 3.91 6.38
C LYS A 37 -5.58 4.13 5.06
N HIS A 38 -4.60 3.28 4.73
CA HIS A 38 -3.82 3.42 3.48
C HIS A 38 -4.64 2.98 2.26
N LEU A 39 -5.40 1.89 2.35
CA LEU A 39 -6.31 1.48 1.27
C LEU A 39 -7.42 2.51 1.07
N LEU A 40 -7.97 3.03 2.17
CA LEU A 40 -8.94 4.11 2.11
C LEU A 40 -8.38 5.33 1.36
N ALA A 41 -7.15 5.75 1.68
CA ALA A 41 -6.48 6.84 0.99
C ALA A 41 -6.31 6.57 -0.52
N VAL A 42 -5.91 5.35 -0.90
CA VAL A 42 -5.76 4.95 -2.31
C VAL A 42 -7.08 5.00 -3.07
N TYR A 43 -8.17 4.51 -2.48
CA TYR A 43 -9.48 4.57 -3.15
C TYR A 43 -9.98 5.99 -3.29
N LEU A 44 -9.81 6.82 -2.26
CA LEU A 44 -10.16 8.23 -2.32
C LEU A 44 -9.38 8.94 -3.43
N SER A 45 -8.07 8.74 -3.54
CA SER A 45 -7.27 9.38 -4.59
C SER A 45 -7.67 8.91 -6.00
N GLN A 46 -8.07 7.64 -6.15
CA GLN A 46 -8.56 7.11 -7.44
C GLN A 46 -9.87 7.77 -7.85
N VAL A 47 -10.84 7.85 -6.94
CA VAL A 47 -12.15 8.46 -7.20
C VAL A 47 -12.02 9.98 -7.42
N MET A 48 -11.16 10.64 -6.66
CA MET A 48 -10.84 12.06 -6.82
C MET A 48 -9.99 12.38 -8.05
N ARG A 49 -9.52 11.35 -8.78
CA ARG A 49 -8.63 11.50 -9.94
C ARG A 49 -7.33 12.25 -9.62
N THR A 50 -6.85 12.12 -8.38
CA THR A 50 -5.58 12.70 -7.92
C THR A 50 -4.41 11.70 -7.94
N CYS A 51 -4.66 10.47 -8.39
CA CYS A 51 -3.61 9.48 -8.63
C CYS A 51 -2.76 9.81 -9.86
N GLN A 52 -1.45 9.56 -9.75
CA GLN A 52 -0.56 9.50 -10.90
C GLN A 52 -0.42 8.06 -11.38
N GLN A 53 -0.73 7.78 -12.65
CA GLN A 53 -0.49 6.49 -13.28
C GLN A 53 0.87 6.49 -13.95
N LEU A 54 1.66 5.43 -13.71
CA LEU A 54 3.00 5.26 -14.27
C LEU A 54 3.07 3.90 -14.95
N SER A 55 3.54 3.88 -16.20
CA SER A 55 3.96 2.63 -16.85
C SER A 55 5.38 2.32 -16.40
N VAL A 56 5.60 1.10 -15.91
CA VAL A 56 6.90 0.63 -15.43
C VAL A 56 7.29 -0.63 -16.21
N SER A 57 8.57 -0.83 -16.44
CA SER A 57 9.10 -2.08 -17.00
C SER A 57 9.05 -3.21 -15.99
N ASP A 58 9.08 -4.46 -16.46
CA ASP A 58 9.09 -5.65 -15.59
C ASP A 58 10.26 -5.63 -14.60
N LYS A 59 11.42 -5.09 -15.01
CA LYS A 59 12.58 -4.90 -14.13
C LYS A 59 12.28 -3.93 -12.99
N GLN A 60 11.69 -2.77 -13.29
CA GLN A 60 11.29 -1.79 -12.28
C GLN A 60 10.21 -2.34 -11.35
N LEU A 61 9.24 -3.08 -11.89
CA LEU A 61 8.21 -3.74 -11.08
C LEU A 61 8.83 -4.77 -10.14
N THR A 62 9.77 -5.56 -10.63
CA THR A 62 10.54 -6.53 -9.83
C THR A 62 11.27 -5.81 -8.70
N ASP A 63 11.97 -4.71 -8.99
CA ASP A 63 12.65 -3.92 -7.96
C ASP A 63 11.67 -3.40 -6.89
N ILE A 64 10.51 -2.88 -7.29
CA ILE A 64 9.46 -2.40 -6.37
C ILE A 64 8.95 -3.52 -5.46
N LEU A 65 8.70 -4.71 -6.02
CA LEU A 65 8.19 -5.86 -5.27
C LEU A 65 9.26 -6.48 -4.35
N LEU A 66 10.51 -6.49 -4.79
CA LEU A 66 11.66 -7.02 -4.05
C LEU A 66 12.27 -6.04 -3.06
N THR A 67 11.77 -4.79 -2.97
CA THR A 67 12.26 -3.82 -1.98
C THR A 67 11.79 -4.20 -0.58
N GLU A 68 12.34 -5.30 -0.05
CA GLU A 68 12.55 -5.51 1.37
C GLU A 68 13.97 -5.02 1.70
N LYS A 69 14.08 -4.01 2.57
CA LYS A 69 15.33 -3.45 3.16
C LYS A 69 16.20 -2.54 2.26
N LYS A 70 15.89 -1.25 2.25
CA LYS A 70 16.91 -0.18 2.33
C LYS A 70 16.49 0.90 3.35
N GLU A 71 16.20 0.46 4.57
CA GLU A 71 16.21 1.32 5.76
C GLU A 71 17.13 0.65 6.78
N ALA A 72 18.42 0.82 6.57
CA ALA A 72 19.42 0.83 7.63
C ALA A 72 20.47 1.84 7.19
N ALA A 73 20.59 2.90 8.00
CA ALA A 73 21.68 3.85 7.98
C ALA A 73 23.03 3.15 8.19
#